data_AF-A0A0D8Y4C4-F1
#
_entry.id   AF-A0A0D8Y4C4-F1
#
_cell.length_a   1.000
_cell.length_b   1.000
_cell.length_c   1.000
_cell.angle_alpha   90.00
_cell.angle_beta   90.00
_cell.angle_gamma   90.00
#
_symmetry.space_group_name_H-M   'P 1'
#
loop_
_entity.id
_entity.type
_entity.pdbx_description
1 polymer ?
#
loop_
_entity_poly.entity_id
_entity_poly.type
_entity_poly.pdbx_seq_one_letter_code
_entity_poly.pdbx_strand_id
1 'polypeptide(L)'
;MSYSRFVPVPLGRWERALCWTIWIAHSLSAFIIAIKASQTKIRGIQFWLSDSSYVANRKMDISDSEWVHFRNTVYHALISYCLHSTVFLMVIRFVAIEKIKLTLFFVGLLLQIYMTSIQCTVIMAVFSFVVTILTVYTRHIAVPWILCLSIVLRGNKMLPYSTEGFHYYLEFNNYLYGAIKMKEHPTENYELFVQGLQECAECASAISTQHPRKCSELEEG
;
A
#
# COMPACT_ATOMS: atom_id res chain seq x y z
N MET A 1 23.43 -6.87 -17.54
CA MET A 1 22.02 -7.04 -17.97
C MET A 1 21.49 -5.65 -18.31
N SER A 2 21.05 -5.46 -19.56
CA SER A 2 20.43 -4.20 -19.99
C SER A 2 19.04 -4.13 -19.36
N TYR A 3 18.80 -3.11 -18.53
CA TYR A 3 17.44 -2.75 -18.13
C TYR A 3 16.67 -2.46 -19.42
N SER A 4 15.83 -3.39 -19.83
CA SER A 4 14.84 -3.18 -20.88
C SER A 4 13.96 -2.02 -20.42
N ARG A 5 14.22 -0.85 -20.99
CA ARG A 5 13.37 0.33 -20.87
C ARG A 5 11.97 -0.14 -21.28
N PHE A 6 11.06 -0.31 -20.31
CA PHE A 6 9.65 -0.52 -20.60
C PHE A 6 9.18 0.70 -21.39
N VAL A 7 9.18 0.58 -22.71
CA VAL A 7 8.51 1.54 -23.58
C VAL A 7 7.06 1.10 -23.55
N PRO A 8 6.16 1.83 -22.86
CA PRO A 8 4.76 1.43 -22.80
C PRO A 8 4.25 1.32 -24.23
N VAL A 9 3.76 0.13 -24.58
CA VAL A 9 3.14 -0.12 -25.88
C VAL A 9 2.02 0.91 -26.04
N PRO A 10 1.97 1.66 -27.16
CA PRO A 10 0.95 2.69 -27.33
C PRO A 10 -0.43 2.08 -27.22
N LEU A 11 -1.16 2.44 -26.17
CA LEU A 11 -2.53 2.02 -25.90
C LEU A 11 -3.41 2.29 -27.11
N GLY A 12 -4.28 1.32 -27.42
CA GLY A 12 -5.26 1.45 -28.49
C GLY A 12 -6.18 2.65 -28.27
N ARG A 13 -6.81 3.16 -29.35
CA ARG A 13 -7.69 4.34 -29.26
C ARG A 13 -8.80 4.17 -28.22
N TRP A 14 -9.39 2.98 -28.14
CA TRP A 14 -10.45 2.64 -27.19
C TRP A 14 -9.95 2.57 -25.74
N GLU A 15 -8.80 1.95 -25.52
CA GLU A 15 -8.19 1.87 -24.18
C GLU A 15 -7.83 3.25 -23.66
N ARG A 16 -7.30 4.12 -24.55
CA ARG A 16 -7.00 5.50 -24.21
C ARG A 16 -8.24 6.30 -23.83
N ALA A 17 -9.33 6.15 -24.59
CA ALA A 17 -10.60 6.80 -24.27
C ALA A 17 -11.16 6.33 -22.93
N LEU A 18 -11.05 5.02 -22.64
CA LEU A 18 -11.46 4.44 -21.36
C LEU A 18 -10.60 4.95 -20.20
N CYS A 19 -9.28 5.02 -20.35
CA CYS A 19 -8.39 5.61 -19.35
C CYS A 19 -8.75 7.07 -19.04
N TRP A 20 -8.99 7.89 -20.06
CA TRP A 20 -9.44 9.28 -19.87
C TRP A 20 -10.79 9.36 -19.17
N THR A 21 -11.73 8.50 -19.55
CA THR A 21 -13.06 8.46 -18.93
C THR A 21 -12.97 8.11 -17.45
N ILE A 22 -12.17 7.08 -17.11
CA ILE A 22 -11.97 6.68 -15.72
C ILE A 22 -11.26 7.78 -14.93
N TRP A 23 -10.26 8.44 -15.52
CA TRP A 23 -9.55 9.54 -14.86
C TRP A 23 -10.50 10.71 -14.54
N ILE A 24 -11.28 11.17 -15.54
CA ILE A 24 -12.28 12.23 -15.34
C ILE A 24 -13.30 11.81 -14.29
N ALA A 25 -13.82 10.59 -14.37
CA ALA A 25 -14.80 10.07 -13.43
C ALA A 25 -14.24 9.99 -12.00
N HIS A 26 -12.97 9.59 -11.83
CA HIS A 26 -12.30 9.56 -10.54
C HIS A 26 -12.12 10.97 -9.95
N SER A 27 -11.59 11.90 -10.72
CA SER A 27 -11.41 13.30 -10.30
C SER A 27 -12.73 13.96 -9.92
N LEU A 28 -13.78 13.75 -10.72
CA LEU A 28 -15.12 14.27 -10.44
C LEU A 28 -15.73 13.62 -9.18
N SER A 29 -15.57 12.31 -9.03
CA SER A 29 -16.06 11.59 -7.85
C SER A 29 -15.37 12.06 -6.58
N ALA A 30 -14.05 12.24 -6.60
CA ALA A 30 -13.28 12.77 -5.48
C ALA A 30 -13.76 14.18 -5.10
N PHE A 31 -13.97 15.05 -6.09
CA PHE A 31 -14.48 16.41 -5.86
C PHE A 31 -15.89 16.44 -5.26
N ILE A 32 -16.81 15.60 -5.78
CA ILE A 32 -18.18 15.49 -5.23
C ILE A 32 -18.16 14.95 -3.80
N ILE A 33 -17.32 13.95 -3.51
CA ILE A 33 -17.17 13.40 -2.16
C ILE A 33 -16.66 14.49 -1.22
N ALA A 34 -15.65 15.27 -1.61
CA ALA A 34 -15.12 16.38 -0.82
C ALA A 34 -16.20 17.43 -0.50
N ILE A 35 -17.03 17.82 -1.48
CA ILE A 35 -18.15 18.75 -1.26
C ILE A 35 -19.22 18.14 -0.34
N LYS A 36 -19.60 16.88 -0.53
CA LYS A 36 -20.62 16.23 0.30
C LYS A 36 -20.13 16.00 1.74
N ALA A 37 -18.84 15.72 1.92
CA ALA A 37 -18.21 15.58 3.23
C ALA A 37 -18.19 16.92 3.97
N SER A 38 -17.79 18.02 3.32
CA SER A 38 -17.78 19.36 3.93
C SER A 38 -19.17 19.87 4.32
N GLN A 39 -20.22 19.38 3.65
CA GLN A 39 -21.61 19.69 3.97
C GLN A 39 -22.26 18.75 4.99
N THR A 40 -21.52 17.83 5.62
CA THR A 40 -21.98 16.87 6.64
C THR A 40 -23.15 15.95 6.26
N LYS A 41 -23.51 15.89 4.97
CA LYS A 41 -24.67 15.12 4.47
C LYS A 41 -24.41 13.62 4.33
N ILE A 42 -23.20 13.12 4.63
CA ILE A 42 -22.88 11.70 4.51
C ILE A 42 -23.08 11.01 5.86
N ARG A 43 -24.26 10.36 6.03
CA ARG A 43 -24.52 9.41 7.12
C ARG A 43 -23.51 8.25 7.01
N GLY A 44 -22.55 8.22 7.92
CA GLY A 44 -21.48 7.21 7.98
C GLY A 44 -20.07 7.78 8.15
N ILE A 45 -19.81 9.02 7.73
CA ILE A 45 -18.49 9.66 7.89
C ILE A 45 -18.45 10.57 9.13
N GLN A 46 -19.57 10.74 9.84
CA GLN A 46 -19.62 11.64 11.00
C GLN A 46 -18.66 11.25 12.13
N PHE A 47 -18.27 9.98 12.25
CA PHE A 47 -17.24 9.56 13.21
C PHE A 47 -15.85 10.09 12.87
N TRP A 48 -15.59 10.41 11.60
CA TRP A 48 -14.34 10.96 11.11
C TRP A 48 -14.29 12.49 11.15
N LEU A 49 -15.42 13.15 11.40
CA LEU A 49 -15.55 14.59 11.24
C LEU A 49 -15.57 15.28 12.61
N SER A 50 -14.42 15.85 12.97
CA SER A 50 -14.30 16.74 14.14
C SER A 50 -15.03 18.06 13.89
N ASP A 51 -15.54 18.69 14.94
CA ASP A 51 -16.08 20.04 14.83
C ASP A 51 -14.98 21.04 14.45
N SER A 52 -15.31 21.96 13.54
CA SER A 52 -14.38 22.99 13.09
C SER A 52 -14.08 23.95 14.23
N SER A 53 -12.79 24.11 14.55
CA SER A 53 -12.31 25.16 15.45
C SER A 53 -12.34 26.55 14.81
N TYR A 54 -12.47 26.63 13.49
CA TYR A 54 -12.45 27.88 12.72
C TYR A 54 -13.84 28.48 12.51
N VAL A 55 -14.87 27.64 12.29
CA VAL A 55 -16.23 28.07 11.98
C VAL A 55 -17.25 27.27 12.78
N ALA A 56 -18.04 27.94 13.63
CA ALA A 56 -19.10 27.31 14.41
C ALA A 56 -20.11 26.59 13.51
N ASN A 57 -20.59 25.42 13.95
CA ASN A 57 -21.55 24.55 13.24
C ASN A 57 -21.07 24.03 11.87
N ARG A 58 -19.76 24.08 11.60
CA ARG A 58 -19.14 23.37 10.49
C ARG A 58 -18.27 22.24 11.02
N LYS A 59 -18.08 21.20 10.23
CA LYS A 59 -17.10 20.15 10.51
C LYS A 59 -15.79 20.52 9.84
N MET A 60 -14.67 20.14 10.46
CA MET A 60 -13.37 20.18 9.81
C MET A 60 -13.40 19.35 8.53
N ASP A 61 -12.55 19.69 7.57
CA ASP A 61 -12.41 18.83 6.41
C ASP A 61 -11.80 17.48 6.82
N ILE A 62 -11.86 16.50 5.93
CA ILE A 62 -11.33 15.15 6.24
C ILE A 62 -9.79 15.21 6.41
N SER A 63 -9.10 16.17 5.80
CA SER A 63 -7.65 16.30 5.91
C SER A 63 -7.22 16.71 7.33
N ASP A 64 -8.02 17.52 8.02
CA ASP A 64 -7.77 17.91 9.41
C ASP A 64 -7.92 16.73 10.38
N SER A 65 -8.92 15.86 10.20
CA SER A 65 -9.08 14.67 11.05
C SER A 65 -8.08 13.57 10.70
N GLU A 66 -7.79 13.36 9.42
CA GLU A 66 -6.66 12.53 8.96
C GLU A 66 -5.35 13.03 9.57
N TRP A 67 -5.12 14.34 9.63
CA TRP A 67 -3.93 14.93 10.23
C TRP A 67 -3.84 14.66 11.74
N VAL A 68 -4.98 14.73 12.45
CA VAL A 68 -5.04 14.35 13.87
C VAL A 68 -4.73 12.86 14.05
N HIS A 69 -5.33 11.98 13.25
CA HIS A 69 -5.05 10.54 13.28
C HIS A 69 -3.59 10.23 12.93
N PHE A 70 -3.04 10.89 11.92
CA PHE A 70 -1.64 10.80 11.53
C PHE A 70 -0.72 11.23 12.68
N ARG A 71 -0.94 12.40 13.30
CA ARG A 71 -0.14 12.88 14.42
C ARG A 71 -0.14 11.90 15.60
N ASN A 72 -1.30 11.35 15.93
CA ASN A 72 -1.44 10.37 17.00
C ASN A 72 -0.76 9.03 16.66
N THR A 73 -0.65 8.72 15.37
CA THR A 73 -0.06 7.46 14.87
C THR A 73 1.43 7.59 14.54
N VAL A 74 1.94 8.79 14.29
CA VAL A 74 3.31 9.05 13.80
C VAL A 74 4.37 8.42 14.69
N TYR A 75 4.22 8.56 16.00
CA TYR A 75 5.19 8.00 16.94
C TYR A 75 5.24 6.47 16.87
N HIS A 76 4.06 5.84 16.88
CA HIS A 76 3.95 4.39 16.74
C HIS A 76 4.43 3.91 15.37
N ALA A 77 4.08 4.61 14.30
CA ALA A 77 4.55 4.30 12.95
C ALA A 77 6.07 4.37 12.84
N LEU A 78 6.71 5.41 13.41
CA LEU A 78 8.16 5.52 13.45
C LEU A 78 8.80 4.35 14.20
N ILE A 79 8.26 3.97 15.37
CA ILE A 79 8.74 2.80 16.11
C ILE A 79 8.58 1.54 15.27
N SER A 80 7.42 1.32 14.65
CA SER A 80 7.17 0.16 13.81
C SER A 80 8.11 0.11 12.61
N TYR A 81 8.42 1.23 11.96
CA TYR A 81 9.39 1.29 10.86
C TYR A 81 10.83 1.03 11.33
N CYS A 82 11.22 1.57 12.49
CA CYS A 82 12.51 1.27 13.10
C CYS A 82 12.64 -0.22 13.45
N LEU A 83 11.59 -0.80 14.04
CA LEU A 83 11.53 -2.23 14.35
C LEU A 83 11.61 -3.05 13.07
N HIS A 84 10.81 -2.71 12.05
CA HIS A 84 10.80 -3.38 10.75
C HIS A 84 12.21 -3.38 10.13
N SER A 85 12.85 -2.21 10.07
CA SER A 85 14.21 -2.07 9.53
C SER A 85 15.23 -2.85 10.34
N THR A 86 15.15 -2.82 11.67
CA THR A 86 16.06 -3.55 12.55
C THR A 86 15.93 -5.05 12.37
N VAL A 87 14.70 -5.58 12.38
CA VAL A 87 14.44 -7.01 12.20
C VAL A 87 14.89 -7.46 10.80
N PHE A 88 14.64 -6.64 9.78
CA PHE A 88 15.08 -6.92 8.42
C PHE A 88 16.61 -7.03 8.32
N LEU A 89 17.35 -6.07 8.90
CA LEU A 89 18.81 -6.10 8.99
C LEU A 89 19.32 -7.31 9.78
N MET A 90 18.64 -7.69 10.87
CA MET A 90 18.99 -8.89 11.65
C MET A 90 18.83 -10.15 10.80
N VAL A 91 17.75 -10.29 10.04
CA VAL A 91 17.54 -11.45 9.15
C VAL A 91 18.68 -11.54 8.13
N ILE A 92 19.01 -10.44 7.47
CA ILE A 92 20.08 -10.44 6.47
C ILE A 92 21.44 -10.78 7.07
N ARG A 93 21.71 -10.27 8.27
CA ARG A 93 23.02 -10.44 8.90
C ARG A 93 23.23 -11.83 9.50
N PHE A 94 22.17 -12.48 9.99
CA PHE A 94 22.28 -13.68 10.81
C PHE A 94 21.67 -14.94 10.19
N VAL A 95 20.86 -14.82 9.13
CA VAL A 95 20.24 -15.98 8.46
C VAL A 95 21.12 -16.43 7.30
N ALA A 96 21.28 -17.76 7.16
CA ALA A 96 22.00 -18.35 6.03
C ALA A 96 21.38 -17.92 4.69
N ILE A 97 22.24 -17.68 3.70
CA ILE A 97 21.86 -17.15 2.37
C ILE A 97 20.80 -18.03 1.68
N GLU A 98 20.85 -19.35 1.87
CA GLU A 98 19.89 -20.30 1.31
C GLU A 98 18.45 -20.09 1.83
N LYS A 99 18.32 -19.59 3.06
CA LYS A 99 17.04 -19.42 3.76
C LYS A 99 16.57 -17.98 3.81
N ILE A 100 17.42 -17.02 3.45
CA ILE A 100 17.17 -15.59 3.62
C ILE A 100 15.85 -15.15 2.99
N LYS A 101 15.54 -15.60 1.77
CA LYS A 101 14.31 -15.22 1.05
C LYS A 101 13.06 -15.71 1.76
N LEU A 102 13.07 -16.98 2.18
CA LEU A 102 11.95 -17.60 2.88
C LEU A 102 11.75 -16.94 4.26
N THR A 103 12.83 -16.69 4.99
CA THR A 103 12.75 -16.03 6.30
C THR A 103 12.27 -14.59 6.17
N LEU A 104 12.77 -13.83 5.19
CA LEU A 104 12.28 -12.47 4.91
C LEU A 104 10.79 -12.44 4.58
N PHE A 105 10.29 -13.42 3.81
CA PHE A 105 8.87 -13.55 3.52
C PHE A 105 8.03 -13.72 4.78
N PHE A 106 8.37 -14.70 5.64
CA PHE A 106 7.61 -14.95 6.87
C PHE A 106 7.72 -13.81 7.88
N VAL A 107 8.92 -13.26 8.07
CA VAL A 107 9.16 -12.13 8.98
C VAL A 107 8.42 -10.88 8.49
N GLY A 108 8.47 -10.60 7.18
CA GLY A 108 7.71 -9.54 6.54
C GLY A 108 6.21 -9.70 6.75
N LEU A 109 5.67 -10.91 6.54
CA LEU A 109 4.26 -11.20 6.78
C LEU A 109 3.86 -10.98 8.24
N LEU A 110 4.66 -11.45 9.20
CA LEU A 110 4.41 -11.26 10.62
C LEU A 110 4.44 -9.78 11.02
N LEU A 111 5.41 -9.02 10.52
CA LEU A 111 5.51 -7.58 10.76
C LEU A 111 4.33 -6.83 10.14
N GLN A 112 3.89 -7.22 8.95
CA GLN A 112 2.70 -6.65 8.31
C GLN A 112 1.44 -6.91 9.13
N ILE A 113 1.25 -8.13 9.63
CA ILE A 113 0.14 -8.50 10.51
C ILE A 113 0.19 -7.68 11.81
N TYR A 114 1.38 -7.50 12.39
CA TYR A 114 1.57 -6.71 13.60
C TYR A 114 1.23 -5.22 13.39
N MET A 115 1.67 -4.62 12.28
CA MET A 115 1.44 -3.19 12.03
C MET A 115 -0.01 -2.88 11.64
N THR A 116 -0.67 -3.77 10.90
CA THR A 116 -2.01 -3.51 10.37
C THR A 116 -3.05 -4.31 11.14
N SER A 117 -3.39 -5.49 10.64
CA SER A 117 -4.09 -6.55 11.35
C SER A 117 -4.07 -7.81 10.48
N ILE A 118 -4.42 -8.95 11.09
CA ILE A 118 -4.54 -10.21 10.35
C ILE A 118 -5.67 -10.11 9.32
N GLN A 119 -6.77 -9.43 9.66
CA GLN A 119 -7.93 -9.27 8.79
C GLN A 119 -7.58 -8.42 7.57
N CYS A 120 -6.93 -7.26 7.78
CA CYS A 120 -6.47 -6.40 6.69
C CYS A 120 -5.50 -7.13 5.75
N THR A 121 -4.53 -7.85 6.32
CA THR A 121 -3.54 -8.61 5.54
C THR A 121 -4.21 -9.68 4.68
N VAL A 122 -5.14 -10.46 5.24
CA VAL A 122 -5.85 -11.51 4.49
C VAL A 122 -6.71 -10.93 3.39
N ILE A 123 -7.46 -9.85 3.66
CA ILE A 123 -8.32 -9.21 2.66
C ILE A 123 -7.48 -8.67 1.50
N MET A 124 -6.37 -8.00 1.79
CA MET A 124 -5.47 -7.47 0.77
C MET A 124 -4.80 -8.59 -0.03
N ALA A 125 -4.43 -9.70 0.60
CA ALA A 125 -3.87 -10.86 -0.08
C ALA A 125 -4.88 -11.49 -1.05
N VAL A 126 -6.11 -11.74 -0.58
CA VAL A 126 -7.19 -12.30 -1.42
C VAL A 126 -7.53 -11.34 -2.57
N PHE A 127 -7.64 -10.04 -2.28
CA PHE A 127 -7.90 -9.04 -3.31
C PHE A 127 -6.80 -9.00 -4.38
N SER A 128 -5.54 -8.96 -3.97
CA SER A 128 -4.39 -9.01 -4.88
C SER A 128 -4.42 -10.27 -5.76
N PHE A 129 -4.73 -11.42 -5.18
CA PHE A 129 -4.84 -12.68 -5.91
C PHE A 129 -5.96 -12.65 -6.96
N VAL A 130 -7.15 -12.15 -6.59
CA VAL A 130 -8.29 -12.01 -7.51
C VAL A 130 -7.97 -11.05 -8.65
N VAL A 131 -7.41 -9.88 -8.33
CA VAL A 131 -6.98 -8.87 -9.31
C VAL A 131 -5.97 -9.46 -10.28
N THR A 132 -5.00 -10.23 -9.78
CA THR A 132 -3.97 -10.88 -10.60
C THR A 132 -4.58 -11.93 -11.54
N ILE A 133 -5.41 -12.83 -11.03
CA ILE A 133 -6.09 -13.85 -11.85
C ILE A 133 -6.92 -13.20 -12.96
N LEU A 134 -7.70 -12.18 -12.61
CA LEU A 134 -8.55 -11.49 -13.59
C LEU A 134 -7.72 -10.74 -14.62
N THR A 135 -6.60 -10.14 -14.23
CA THR A 135 -5.67 -9.49 -15.16
C THR A 135 -5.08 -10.51 -16.15
N VAL A 136 -4.62 -11.66 -15.66
CA VAL A 136 -4.07 -12.74 -16.49
C VAL A 136 -5.12 -13.31 -17.44
N TYR A 137 -6.34 -13.55 -16.94
CA TYR A 137 -7.43 -14.15 -17.70
C TYR A 137 -7.96 -13.21 -18.78
N THR A 138 -8.22 -11.94 -18.43
CA THR A 138 -8.83 -10.98 -19.35
C THR A 138 -7.81 -10.32 -20.27
N ARG A 139 -6.53 -10.29 -19.90
CA ARG A 139 -5.45 -9.53 -20.57
C ARG A 139 -5.81 -8.05 -20.79
N HIS A 140 -6.73 -7.51 -20.00
CA HIS A 140 -7.22 -6.14 -20.11
C HIS A 140 -6.99 -5.39 -18.80
N ILE A 141 -6.29 -4.25 -18.88
CA ILE A 141 -5.97 -3.40 -17.74
C ILE A 141 -7.19 -2.70 -17.12
N ALA A 142 -8.30 -2.63 -17.85
CA ALA A 142 -9.54 -1.99 -17.39
C ALA A 142 -10.16 -2.72 -16.19
N VAL A 143 -10.11 -4.05 -16.17
CA VAL A 143 -10.73 -4.88 -15.12
C VAL A 143 -10.09 -4.66 -13.74
N PRO A 144 -8.75 -4.79 -13.56
CA PRO A 144 -8.11 -4.52 -12.28
C PRO A 144 -8.31 -3.05 -11.85
N TRP A 145 -8.34 -2.11 -12.80
CA TRP A 145 -8.61 -0.69 -12.53
C TRP A 145 -10.00 -0.46 -11.93
N ILE A 146 -11.04 -1.05 -12.50
CA ILE A 146 -12.41 -0.92 -12.01
C ILE A 146 -12.54 -1.52 -10.61
N LEU A 147 -11.90 -2.67 -10.35
CA LEU A 147 -11.90 -3.31 -9.04
C LEU A 147 -11.18 -2.46 -7.98
N CYS A 148 -9.98 -1.97 -8.27
CA CYS A 148 -9.23 -1.10 -7.35
C CYS A 148 -10.00 0.19 -7.07
N LEU A 149 -10.59 0.81 -8.09
CA LEU A 149 -11.43 2.00 -7.93
C LEU A 149 -12.68 1.71 -7.09
N SER A 150 -13.27 0.52 -7.23
CA SER A 150 -14.42 0.12 -6.43
C SER A 150 -14.07 0.02 -4.94
N ILE A 151 -12.89 -0.50 -4.61
CA ILE A 151 -12.37 -0.50 -3.22
C ILE A 151 -12.13 0.93 -2.73
N VAL A 152 -11.50 1.79 -3.51
CA VAL A 152 -11.26 3.20 -3.10
C VAL A 152 -12.58 3.92 -2.82
N LEU A 153 -13.62 3.70 -3.64
CA LEU A 153 -14.89 4.40 -3.53
C LEU A 153 -15.83 3.81 -2.47
N ARG A 154 -15.77 2.49 -2.23
CA ARG A 154 -16.72 1.76 -1.34
C ARG A 154 -16.06 1.10 -0.15
N GLY A 155 -14.73 1.14 -0.04
CA GLY A 155 -13.94 0.46 0.99
C GLY A 155 -14.42 0.82 2.40
N ASN A 156 -14.65 2.11 2.65
CA ASN A 156 -15.15 2.61 3.95
C ASN A 156 -16.49 1.99 4.41
N LYS A 157 -17.26 1.37 3.52
CA LYS A 157 -18.52 0.68 3.83
C LYS A 157 -18.42 -0.84 3.82
N MET A 158 -17.43 -1.39 3.11
CA MET A 158 -17.32 -2.83 2.84
C MET A 158 -16.19 -3.49 3.62
N LEU A 159 -15.16 -2.73 3.99
CA LEU A 159 -13.99 -3.24 4.67
C LEU A 159 -14.19 -3.15 6.19
N PRO A 160 -13.84 -4.21 6.93
CA PRO A 160 -13.79 -4.14 8.38
C PRO A 160 -12.56 -3.33 8.77
N TYR A 161 -12.79 -2.21 9.45
CA TYR A 161 -11.74 -1.41 10.09
C TYR A 161 -11.74 -1.73 11.59
N SER A 162 -10.55 -1.84 12.17
CA SER A 162 -10.35 -1.94 13.61
C SER A 162 -10.89 -0.70 14.31
N THR A 163 -11.46 -0.85 15.49
CA THR A 163 -11.95 0.28 16.29
C THR A 163 -10.83 1.02 17.03
N GLU A 164 -9.63 0.46 17.07
CA GLU A 164 -8.47 1.07 17.71
C GLU A 164 -7.81 2.09 16.77
N GLY A 165 -7.66 3.34 17.23
CA GLY A 165 -7.25 4.46 16.37
C GLY A 165 -5.91 4.27 15.64
N PHE A 166 -4.95 3.58 16.26
CA PHE A 166 -3.65 3.27 15.63
C PHE A 166 -3.80 2.28 14.46
N HIS A 167 -4.39 1.11 14.73
CA HIS A 167 -4.63 0.09 13.71
C HIS A 167 -5.56 0.59 12.61
N TYR A 168 -6.60 1.33 12.98
CA TYR A 168 -7.53 1.96 12.04
C TYR A 168 -6.78 2.73 10.94
N TYR A 169 -5.90 3.66 11.33
CA TYR A 169 -5.22 4.54 10.38
C TYR A 169 -4.27 3.76 9.46
N LEU A 170 -3.58 2.76 10.01
CA LEU A 170 -2.69 1.90 9.23
C LEU A 170 -3.45 0.98 8.28
N GLU A 171 -4.57 0.41 8.70
CA GLU A 171 -5.46 -0.39 7.84
C GLU A 171 -6.05 0.45 6.73
N PHE A 172 -6.55 1.66 7.03
CA PHE A 172 -7.05 2.60 6.04
C PHE A 172 -6.01 2.91 4.97
N ASN A 173 -4.80 3.26 5.39
CA ASN A 173 -3.70 3.49 4.47
C ASN A 173 -3.35 2.24 3.67
N ASN A 174 -3.29 1.07 4.30
CA ASN A 174 -2.92 -0.16 3.62
C ASN A 174 -3.97 -0.57 2.57
N TYR A 175 -5.26 -0.42 2.86
CA TYR A 175 -6.32 -0.66 1.89
C TYR A 175 -6.29 0.35 0.73
N LEU A 176 -6.17 1.64 1.04
CA LEU A 176 -6.22 2.71 0.04
C LEU A 176 -4.96 2.72 -0.85
N TYR A 177 -3.78 2.81 -0.24
CA TYR A 177 -2.52 2.83 -0.98
C TYR A 177 -2.21 1.47 -1.60
N GLY A 178 -2.61 0.37 -0.97
CA GLY A 178 -2.48 -0.96 -1.58
C GLY A 178 -3.33 -1.08 -2.86
N ALA A 179 -4.58 -0.60 -2.86
CA ALA A 179 -5.40 -0.58 -4.07
C ALA A 179 -4.82 0.35 -5.16
N ILE A 180 -4.23 1.49 -4.78
CA ILE A 180 -3.57 2.41 -5.72
C ILE A 180 -2.32 1.75 -6.34
N LYS A 181 -1.46 1.13 -5.52
CA LYS A 181 -0.28 0.41 -6.02
C LYS A 181 -0.68 -0.72 -6.97
N MET A 182 -1.72 -1.47 -6.63
CA MET A 182 -2.24 -2.56 -7.47
C MET A 182 -2.74 -2.08 -8.83
N LYS A 183 -3.27 -0.87 -8.90
CA LYS A 183 -3.73 -0.22 -10.13
C LYS A 183 -2.57 0.18 -11.03
N GLU A 184 -1.47 0.67 -10.46
CA GLU A 184 -0.33 1.22 -11.22
C GLU A 184 0.53 0.12 -11.84
N HIS A 185 0.66 -1.03 -11.17
CA HIS A 185 1.54 -2.13 -11.59
C HIS A 185 0.83 -3.50 -11.65
N PRO A 186 -0.26 -3.67 -12.43
CA PRO A 186 -1.14 -4.85 -12.40
C PRO A 186 -0.43 -6.18 -12.68
N THR A 187 0.60 -6.18 -13.52
CA THR A 187 1.40 -7.37 -13.91
C THR A 187 2.64 -7.58 -13.05
N GLU A 188 3.12 -6.55 -12.34
CA GLU A 188 4.26 -6.63 -11.42
C GLU A 188 3.81 -6.83 -9.97
N ASN A 189 2.51 -6.83 -9.66
CA ASN A 189 1.98 -6.89 -8.28
C ASN A 189 2.37 -8.12 -7.45
N TYR A 190 2.69 -9.25 -8.07
CA TYR A 190 3.23 -10.40 -7.34
C TYR A 190 4.69 -10.14 -6.94
N GLU A 191 5.44 -9.48 -7.82
CA GLU A 191 6.78 -8.99 -7.49
C GLU A 191 6.68 -7.84 -6.51
N LEU A 192 5.87 -6.79 -6.68
CA LEU A 192 5.78 -5.61 -5.80
C LEU A 192 5.37 -5.85 -4.35
N PHE A 193 4.56 -6.86 -4.04
CA PHE A 193 4.34 -7.28 -2.64
C PHE A 193 5.61 -7.92 -2.06
N VAL A 194 6.35 -8.67 -2.89
CA VAL A 194 7.68 -9.20 -2.59
C VAL A 194 8.76 -8.12 -2.74
N GLN A 195 8.58 -7.05 -3.53
CA GLN A 195 9.54 -6.00 -3.92
C GLN A 195 9.45 -4.84 -2.94
N GLY A 196 8.32 -4.59 -2.30
CA GLY A 196 8.30 -3.81 -1.06
C GLY A 196 9.13 -4.48 0.05
N LEU A 197 9.24 -5.82 0.02
CA LEU A 197 10.15 -6.60 0.86
C LEU A 197 11.57 -6.74 0.23
N GLN A 198 11.70 -6.64 -1.10
CA GLN A 198 12.95 -6.88 -1.84
C GLN A 198 13.73 -5.61 -2.15
N GLU A 199 13.11 -4.43 -2.25
CA GLU A 199 13.76 -3.12 -2.33
C GLU A 199 14.50 -2.82 -1.02
N CYS A 200 13.97 -3.28 0.12
CA CYS A 200 14.70 -3.34 1.38
C CYS A 200 15.88 -4.34 1.30
N ALA A 201 15.72 -5.49 0.63
CA ALA A 201 16.77 -6.49 0.43
C ALA A 201 17.87 -6.02 -0.54
N GLU A 202 17.52 -5.22 -1.54
CA GLU A 202 18.42 -4.62 -2.52
C GLU A 202 19.17 -3.42 -1.92
N CYS A 203 18.53 -2.64 -1.05
CA CYS A 203 19.25 -1.68 -0.20
C CYS A 203 20.25 -2.37 0.73
N ALA A 204 19.89 -3.54 1.28
CA ALA A 204 20.80 -4.31 2.12
C ALA A 204 21.91 -5.03 1.33
N SER A 205 21.65 -5.46 0.09
CA SER A 205 22.68 -6.04 -0.78
C SER A 205 23.65 -4.95 -1.26
N ALA A 206 23.17 -3.74 -1.54
CA ALA A 206 24.00 -2.57 -1.82
C ALA A 206 24.90 -2.20 -0.63
N ILE A 207 24.40 -2.26 0.61
CA ILE A 207 25.20 -2.07 1.84
C ILE A 207 26.21 -3.21 2.04
N SER A 208 25.85 -4.46 1.72
CA SER A 208 26.76 -5.62 1.78
C SER A 208 27.92 -5.49 0.79
N THR A 209 27.65 -5.01 -0.43
CA THR A 209 28.70 -4.76 -1.44
C THR A 209 29.65 -3.61 -1.09
N GLN A 210 29.29 -2.74 -0.13
CA GLN A 210 30.17 -1.69 0.37
C GLN A 210 31.09 -2.12 1.53
N HIS A 211 30.99 -3.37 2.01
CA HIS A 211 31.91 -3.94 3.00
C HIS A 211 32.69 -5.16 2.46
N PRO A 212 33.63 -4.98 1.51
CA PRO A 212 34.36 -6.08 0.89
C PRO A 212 35.34 -6.82 1.82
N ARG A 213 35.65 -6.29 3.02
CA ARG A 213 36.72 -6.87 3.87
C ARG A 213 36.40 -8.19 4.56
N LYS A 214 35.14 -8.66 4.58
CA LYS A 214 34.78 -9.93 5.24
C LYS A 214 34.51 -11.10 4.31
N CYS A 215 34.41 -10.87 3.00
CA CYS A 215 34.21 -11.95 2.03
C CYS A 215 35.53 -12.56 1.52
N SER A 216 36.66 -11.85 1.62
CA SER A 216 37.96 -12.37 1.18
C SER A 216 38.59 -13.38 2.15
N GLU A 217 38.14 -13.47 3.39
CA GLU A 217 38.69 -14.43 4.38
C GLU A 217 38.00 -15.82 4.34
N LEU A 218 36.97 -16.00 3.50
CA LEU A 218 36.24 -17.27 3.36
C LEU A 218 36.52 -18.01 2.04
N GLU A 219 37.31 -17.42 1.13
CA GLU A 219 37.73 -18.08 -0.12
C GLU A 219 39.16 -18.64 -0.07
N GLU A 220 39.90 -18.45 1.04
CA GLU A 220 41.27 -18.98 1.23
C GLU A 220 41.44 -19.91 2.45
N GLY A 221 40.35 -20.56 2.92
CA GLY A 221 40.37 -21.51 4.04
C GLY A 221 39.80 -22.88 3.70
#